data_AF-A0A969YLG8-F1
#
_entry.id   AF-A0A969YLG8-F1
#
_cell.length_a   1.000
_cell.length_b   1.000
_cell.length_c   1.000
_cell.angle_alpha   90.00
_cell.angle_beta   90.00
_cell.angle_gamma   90.00
#
_symmetry.space_group_name_H-M   'P 1'
#
loop_
_entity.id
_entity.type
_entity.pdbx_description
1 polymer ?
#
loop_
_entity_poly.entity_id
_entity_poly.type
_entity_poly.pdbx_seq_one_letter_code
_entity_poly.pdbx_strand_id
1 'polypeptide(L)'
;MGDKKPAEVRPDIKQAIEVAARTAAHAAIDEMEKQEGTHRETNHFRAMESLLWNYTKLRDRVADRDAYMQIDIQERSKSVTVAPPKGQTYKDHDEVLDEIYRMKAMSYAQTLARFEELDGIVKQFRERPEFVVVRMYYFNENLDGSQREEYKQRRTWEEITEELSKAGVLQNVKTARKWRSQIVADMAVCMFGAPAALTTQTRGW
;
A
#
# COMPACT_ATOMS: atom_id res chain seq x y z
N MET A 1 7.76 -43.02 -31.78
CA MET A 1 7.44 -41.66 -31.32
C MET A 1 7.68 -41.60 -29.83
N GLY A 2 8.65 -40.81 -29.35
CA GLY A 2 8.84 -40.58 -27.92
C GLY A 2 8.04 -39.37 -27.49
N ASP A 3 7.03 -39.56 -26.65
CA ASP A 3 6.28 -38.48 -26.02
C ASP A 3 7.19 -37.66 -25.11
N LYS A 4 7.49 -36.42 -25.53
CA LYS A 4 8.15 -35.44 -24.66
C LYS A 4 7.11 -34.89 -23.69
N LYS A 5 7.16 -35.38 -22.45
CA LYS A 5 6.44 -34.82 -21.30
C LYS A 5 6.73 -33.30 -21.23
N PRO A 6 5.73 -32.42 -21.11
CA PRO A 6 5.96 -30.98 -21.09
C PRO A 6 6.83 -30.63 -19.87
N ALA A 7 7.94 -29.93 -20.12
CA ALA A 7 8.87 -29.51 -19.09
C ALA A 7 8.16 -28.58 -18.11
N GLU A 8 8.08 -29.00 -16.85
CA GLU A 8 7.48 -28.23 -15.77
C GLU A 8 8.35 -27.00 -15.53
N VAL A 9 7.82 -25.81 -15.83
CA VAL A 9 8.55 -24.54 -15.68
C VAL A 9 8.95 -24.38 -14.22
N ARG A 10 10.25 -24.26 -13.98
CA ARG A 10 10.83 -24.14 -12.63
C ARG A 10 10.25 -22.91 -11.90
N PRO A 11 10.07 -22.99 -10.57
CA PRO A 11 9.37 -21.96 -9.79
C PRO A 11 10.07 -20.58 -9.81
N ASP A 12 11.40 -20.56 -9.92
CA ASP A 12 12.23 -19.37 -10.13
C ASP A 12 11.91 -18.64 -11.45
N ILE A 13 11.71 -19.40 -12.53
CA ILE A 13 11.34 -18.86 -13.85
C ILE A 13 9.91 -18.30 -13.80
N LYS A 14 8.98 -18.95 -13.11
CA LYS A 14 7.62 -18.44 -12.93
C LYS A 14 7.62 -17.11 -12.17
N GLN A 15 8.39 -17.02 -11.08
CA GLN A 15 8.52 -15.78 -10.31
C GLN A 15 9.14 -14.66 -11.15
N ALA A 16 10.18 -14.95 -11.93
CA ALA A 16 10.80 -13.96 -12.81
C ALA A 16 9.83 -13.46 -13.90
N ILE A 17 9.00 -14.34 -14.47
CA ILE A 17 7.96 -13.98 -15.44
C ILE A 17 6.89 -13.09 -14.78
N GLU A 18 6.47 -13.43 -13.57
CA GLU A 18 5.44 -12.65 -12.86
C GLU A 18 5.95 -11.26 -12.48
N VAL A 19 7.19 -11.15 -12.02
CA VAL A 19 7.84 -9.86 -11.77
C VAL A 19 7.94 -9.05 -13.06
N ALA A 20 8.42 -9.66 -14.15
CA ALA A 20 8.52 -8.99 -15.44
C ALA A 20 7.15 -8.52 -15.98
N ALA A 21 6.10 -9.33 -15.81
CA ALA A 21 4.74 -8.98 -16.22
C ALA A 21 4.18 -7.82 -15.39
N ARG A 22 4.39 -7.81 -14.06
CA ARG A 22 3.99 -6.70 -13.19
C ARG A 22 4.74 -5.42 -13.54
N THR A 23 6.06 -5.51 -13.76
CA THR A 23 6.89 -4.37 -14.17
C THR A 23 6.44 -3.82 -15.52
N ALA A 24 6.16 -4.68 -16.50
CA ALA A 24 5.66 -4.26 -17.81
C ALA A 24 4.27 -3.62 -17.72
N ALA A 25 3.38 -4.15 -16.88
CA ALA A 25 2.05 -3.57 -16.65
C ALA A 25 2.12 -2.19 -16.00
N HIS A 26 2.97 -2.01 -14.98
CA HIS A 26 3.18 -0.70 -14.36
C HIS A 26 3.80 0.29 -15.34
N ALA A 27 4.80 -0.13 -16.12
CA ALA A 27 5.41 0.72 -17.15
C ALA A 27 4.42 1.13 -18.25
N ALA A 28 3.50 0.23 -18.64
CA ALA A 28 2.47 0.53 -19.62
C ALA A 28 1.42 1.52 -19.07
N ILE A 29 1.02 1.37 -17.80
CA ILE A 29 0.12 2.31 -17.12
C ILE A 29 0.79 3.69 -17.01
N ASP A 30 2.04 3.75 -16.54
CA ASP A 30 2.80 5.00 -16.45
C ASP A 30 2.94 5.68 -17.82
N GLU A 31 3.16 4.91 -18.90
CA GLU A 31 3.28 5.45 -20.25
C GLU A 31 1.95 5.94 -20.82
N MET A 32 0.84 5.23 -20.52
CA MET A 32 -0.51 5.68 -20.86
C MET A 32 -0.87 6.97 -20.11
N GLU A 33 -0.53 7.07 -18.82
CA GLU A 33 -0.75 8.26 -18.00
C GLU A 33 0.09 9.46 -18.47
N LYS A 34 1.31 9.23 -19.00
CA LYS A 34 2.10 10.29 -19.66
C LYS A 34 1.45 10.81 -20.94
N GLN A 35 0.83 9.93 -21.74
CA GLN A 35 0.16 10.29 -22.99
C GLN A 35 -1.11 11.13 -22.76
N GLU A 36 -1.77 10.96 -21.63
CA GLU A 36 -3.00 11.68 -21.27
C GLU A 36 -2.76 13.10 -20.71
N GLY A 37 -1.51 13.56 -20.60
CA GLY A 37 -1.19 14.93 -20.20
C GLY A 37 -1.56 15.30 -18.76
N THR A 38 -1.95 14.33 -17.94
CA THR A 38 -2.38 14.45 -16.54
C THR A 38 -1.23 14.38 -15.55
N HIS A 39 0.02 14.59 -15.99
CA HIS A 39 1.16 14.56 -15.10
C HIS A 39 1.28 15.88 -14.32
N ARG A 40 0.53 16.01 -13.21
CA ARG A 40 1.16 16.56 -12.02
C ARG A 40 2.18 15.50 -11.61
N GLU A 41 3.47 15.80 -11.60
CA GLU A 41 4.47 14.87 -11.07
C GLU A 41 4.00 14.38 -9.70
N THR A 42 3.68 13.09 -9.61
CA THR A 42 3.19 12.50 -8.37
C THR A 42 4.28 12.69 -7.33
N ASN A 43 3.94 13.38 -6.24
CA ASN A 43 4.89 13.59 -5.16
C ASN A 43 5.04 12.28 -4.38
N HIS A 44 5.93 11.41 -4.85
CA HIS A 44 6.15 10.07 -4.29
C HIS A 44 6.48 10.10 -2.79
N PHE A 45 7.18 11.14 -2.33
CA PHE A 45 7.41 11.34 -0.90
C PHE A 45 6.09 11.52 -0.13
N ARG A 46 5.18 12.35 -0.63
CA ARG A 46 3.85 12.54 -0.01
C ARG A 46 3.00 11.28 -0.12
N ALA A 47 3.06 10.57 -1.24
CA ALA A 47 2.37 9.29 -1.41
C ALA A 47 2.85 8.26 -0.37
N MET A 48 4.17 8.12 -0.19
CA MET A 48 4.75 7.26 0.84
C MET A 48 4.34 7.71 2.25
N GLU A 49 4.34 9.02 2.51
CA GLU A 49 3.89 9.58 3.79
C GLU A 49 2.43 9.16 4.08
N SER A 50 1.55 9.30 3.10
CA SER A 50 0.14 8.89 3.20
C SER A 50 -0.02 7.39 3.43
N LEU A 51 0.82 6.54 2.82
CA LEU A 51 0.80 5.09 3.07
C LEU A 51 1.19 4.79 4.53
N LEU A 52 2.25 5.42 5.05
CA LEU A 52 2.70 5.22 6.43
C LEU A 52 1.66 5.69 7.46
N TRP A 53 0.98 6.81 7.21
CA TRP A 53 -0.09 7.30 8.07
C TRP A 53 -1.27 6.31 8.19
N ASN A 54 -1.56 5.58 7.11
CA ASN A 54 -2.68 4.63 7.04
C ASN A 54 -2.25 3.18 7.27
N TYR A 55 -0.96 2.93 7.49
CA TYR A 55 -0.39 1.58 7.56
C TYR A 55 -1.10 0.68 8.57
N THR A 56 -1.28 1.15 9.82
CA THR A 56 -1.94 0.35 10.87
C THR A 56 -3.40 0.06 10.53
N LYS A 57 -4.13 1.05 10.03
CA LYS A 57 -5.52 0.89 9.59
C LYS A 57 -5.66 -0.10 8.43
N LEU A 58 -4.72 -0.05 7.48
CA LEU A 58 -4.70 -0.98 6.35
C LEU A 58 -4.41 -2.39 6.82
N ARG A 59 -3.41 -2.56 7.70
CA ARG A 59 -3.09 -3.84 8.35
C ARG A 59 -4.33 -4.45 9.00
N ASP A 60 -5.02 -3.67 9.83
CA ASP A 60 -6.17 -4.15 10.58
C ASP A 60 -7.35 -4.48 9.62
N ARG A 61 -7.51 -3.70 8.54
CA ARG A 61 -8.54 -3.93 7.52
C ARG A 61 -8.30 -5.18 6.66
N VAL A 62 -7.04 -5.50 6.33
CA VAL A 62 -6.75 -6.72 5.54
C VAL A 62 -6.67 -7.97 6.39
N ALA A 63 -6.46 -7.82 7.71
CA ALA A 63 -6.47 -8.93 8.66
C ALA A 63 -7.86 -9.58 8.79
N ASP A 64 -8.93 -8.81 8.67
CA ASP A 64 -10.31 -9.31 8.71
C ASP A 64 -10.90 -9.41 7.29
N ARG A 65 -10.70 -10.57 6.66
CA ARG A 65 -11.25 -10.87 5.34
C ARG A 65 -12.77 -10.83 5.33
N ASP A 66 -13.40 -11.37 6.36
CA ASP A 66 -14.86 -11.54 6.39
C ASP A 66 -15.56 -10.18 6.51
N ALA A 67 -15.06 -9.29 7.37
CA ALA A 67 -15.52 -7.90 7.44
C ALA A 67 -15.27 -7.14 6.12
N TYR A 68 -14.15 -7.39 5.42
CA TYR A 68 -13.90 -6.77 4.12
C TYR A 68 -14.90 -7.23 3.06
N MET A 69 -15.25 -8.52 3.08
CA MET A 69 -16.15 -9.17 2.13
C MET A 69 -17.63 -8.89 2.40
N GLN A 70 -18.01 -8.36 3.57
CA GLN A 70 -19.40 -8.02 3.89
C GLN A 70 -20.01 -7.10 2.83
N ILE A 71 -21.04 -7.57 2.13
CA ILE A 71 -21.76 -6.83 1.09
C ILE A 71 -23.01 -6.23 1.74
N ASP A 72 -22.96 -4.95 2.11
CA ASP A 72 -24.17 -4.22 2.50
C ASP A 72 -24.92 -3.82 1.22
N ILE A 73 -25.82 -4.67 0.78
CA ILE A 73 -26.71 -4.36 -0.34
C ILE A 73 -27.76 -3.41 0.22
N GLN A 74 -27.60 -2.10 -0.02
CA GLN A 74 -28.74 -1.21 0.08
C GLN A 74 -29.73 -1.64 -1.00
N GLU A 75 -30.78 -2.36 -0.59
CA GLU A 75 -31.95 -2.61 -1.43
C GLU A 75 -32.47 -1.25 -1.92
N ARG A 76 -32.08 -0.84 -3.13
CA ARG A 76 -32.80 0.22 -3.81
C ARG A 76 -34.19 -0.34 -4.10
N SER A 77 -35.18 0.30 -3.50
CA SER A 77 -36.59 -0.07 -3.48
C SER A 77 -37.07 -0.77 -4.75
N LYS A 78 -37.82 -1.86 -4.55
CA LYS A 78 -38.56 -2.66 -5.54
C LYS A 78 -39.56 -1.80 -6.34
N SER A 79 -39.12 -0.89 -7.22
CA SER A 79 -40.02 -0.19 -8.16
C SER A 79 -39.28 0.65 -9.22
N VAL A 80 -38.31 0.10 -9.95
CA VAL A 80 -37.99 0.63 -11.29
C VAL A 80 -37.61 -0.53 -12.20
N THR A 81 -38.58 -1.09 -12.91
CA THR A 81 -38.33 -2.06 -13.98
C THR A 81 -37.83 -1.29 -15.20
N VAL A 82 -36.51 -1.09 -15.31
CA VAL A 82 -35.89 -0.64 -16.56
C VAL A 82 -35.83 -1.85 -17.49
N ALA A 83 -36.52 -1.78 -18.63
CA ALA A 83 -36.42 -2.81 -19.66
C ALA A 83 -35.00 -2.81 -20.27
N PRO A 84 -34.30 -3.95 -20.35
CA PRO A 84 -32.98 -4.01 -20.94
C PRO A 84 -33.06 -3.77 -22.45
N PRO A 85 -32.01 -3.17 -23.05
CA PRO A 85 -31.92 -3.03 -24.51
C PRO A 85 -32.02 -4.40 -25.21
N LYS A 86 -32.59 -4.41 -26.43
CA LYS A 86 -32.74 -5.64 -27.23
C LYS A 86 -31.42 -6.41 -27.32
N GLY A 87 -31.44 -7.66 -26.83
CA GLY A 87 -30.30 -8.59 -26.90
C GLY A 87 -29.59 -8.84 -25.58
N GLN A 88 -29.93 -8.14 -24.49
CA GLN A 88 -29.44 -8.47 -23.15
C GLN A 88 -30.51 -9.21 -22.35
N THR A 89 -30.15 -10.39 -21.84
CA THR A 89 -30.92 -11.13 -20.84
C THR A 89 -30.87 -10.40 -19.51
N TYR A 90 -31.98 -10.38 -18.78
CA TYR A 90 -31.98 -10.00 -17.36
C TYR A 90 -31.04 -10.94 -16.62
N LYS A 91 -30.00 -10.39 -15.96
CA LYS A 91 -29.19 -11.17 -15.01
C LYS A 91 -30.08 -11.50 -13.82
N ASP A 92 -30.11 -12.76 -13.42
CA ASP A 92 -30.83 -13.16 -12.22
C ASP A 92 -30.21 -12.50 -10.99
N HIS A 93 -31.00 -12.27 -9.94
CA HIS A 93 -30.53 -11.62 -8.72
C HIS A 93 -29.30 -12.33 -8.15
N ASP A 94 -29.28 -13.66 -8.19
CA ASP A 94 -28.19 -14.49 -7.70
C ASP A 94 -26.92 -14.36 -8.57
N GLU A 95 -27.05 -14.19 -9.89
CA GLU A 95 -25.92 -13.93 -10.78
C GLU A 95 -25.27 -12.56 -10.50
N VAL A 96 -26.09 -11.55 -10.16
CA VAL A 96 -25.62 -10.22 -9.77
C VAL A 96 -24.87 -10.28 -8.44
N LEU A 97 -25.40 -11.03 -7.46
CA LEU A 97 -24.73 -11.23 -6.17
C LEU A 97 -23.37 -11.92 -6.33
N ASP A 98 -23.31 -12.98 -7.14
CA ASP A 98 -22.08 -13.71 -7.43
C ASP A 98 -21.03 -12.82 -8.11
N GLU A 99 -21.45 -11.97 -9.05
CA GLU A 99 -20.56 -11.01 -9.70
C GLU A 99 -20.00 -9.98 -8.70
N ILE A 100 -20.86 -9.42 -7.83
CA ILE A 100 -20.43 -8.50 -6.77
C ILE A 100 -19.45 -9.19 -5.81
N TYR A 101 -19.73 -10.44 -5.43
CA TYR A 101 -18.86 -11.22 -4.56
C TYR A 101 -17.48 -11.43 -5.19
N ARG A 102 -17.43 -11.82 -6.47
CA ARG A 102 -16.17 -11.99 -7.22
C ARG A 102 -15.41 -10.67 -7.33
N MET A 103 -16.09 -9.56 -7.64
CA MET A 103 -15.46 -8.24 -7.70
C MET A 103 -14.88 -7.82 -6.34
N LYS A 104 -15.61 -8.03 -5.24
CA LYS A 104 -15.12 -7.78 -3.88
C LYS A 104 -13.93 -8.66 -3.51
N ALA A 105 -13.97 -9.95 -3.86
CA ALA A 105 -12.86 -10.87 -3.64
C ALA A 105 -11.59 -10.43 -4.39
N MET A 106 -11.74 -9.99 -5.64
CA MET A 106 -10.63 -9.44 -6.44
C MET A 106 -10.09 -8.14 -5.82
N SER A 107 -10.96 -7.23 -5.39
CA SER A 107 -10.56 -6.01 -4.69
C SER A 107 -9.82 -6.31 -3.38
N TYR A 108 -10.26 -7.31 -2.62
CA TYR A 108 -9.58 -7.75 -1.41
C TYR A 108 -8.18 -8.28 -1.73
N ALA A 109 -8.07 -9.19 -2.71
CA ALA A 109 -6.80 -9.77 -3.12
C ALA A 109 -5.80 -8.69 -3.59
N GLN A 110 -6.26 -7.71 -4.37
CA GLN A 110 -5.44 -6.57 -4.79
C GLN A 110 -5.00 -5.71 -3.60
N THR A 111 -5.91 -5.44 -2.66
CA THR A 111 -5.60 -4.64 -1.46
C THR A 111 -4.60 -5.35 -0.56
N LEU A 112 -4.76 -6.66 -0.36
CA LEU A 112 -3.85 -7.49 0.41
C LEU A 112 -2.47 -7.52 -0.23
N ALA A 113 -2.37 -7.78 -1.53
CA ALA A 113 -1.08 -7.81 -2.24
C ALA A 113 -0.32 -6.47 -2.13
N ARG A 114 -1.03 -5.34 -2.26
CA ARG A 114 -0.43 -4.00 -2.07
C ARG A 114 -0.01 -3.75 -0.62
N PHE A 115 -0.79 -4.25 0.35
CA PHE A 115 -0.42 -4.16 1.75
C PHE A 115 0.82 -5.00 2.07
N GLU A 116 0.91 -6.22 1.55
CA GLU A 116 2.07 -7.11 1.75
C GLU A 116 3.35 -6.50 1.17
N GLU A 117 3.26 -5.84 0.02
CA GLU A 117 4.37 -5.07 -0.56
C GLU A 117 4.82 -3.94 0.38
N LEU A 118 3.88 -3.14 0.88
CA LEU A 118 4.16 -2.07 1.84
C LEU A 118 4.76 -2.62 3.15
N ASP A 119 4.19 -3.69 3.70
CA ASP A 119 4.69 -4.33 4.94
C ASP A 119 6.09 -4.92 4.74
N GLY A 120 6.38 -5.50 3.57
CA GLY A 120 7.72 -5.95 3.20
C GLY A 120 8.74 -4.82 3.25
N ILE A 121 8.41 -3.66 2.67
CA ILE A 121 9.26 -2.46 2.74
C ILE A 121 9.40 -1.98 4.18
N VAL A 122 8.30 -1.85 4.92
CA VAL A 122 8.36 -1.42 6.33
C VAL A 122 9.27 -2.34 7.15
N LYS A 123 9.17 -3.67 6.97
CA LYS A 123 10.01 -4.68 7.61
C LYS A 123 11.49 -4.53 7.25
N GLN A 124 11.83 -4.27 5.99
CA GLN A 124 13.21 -4.08 5.54
C GLN A 124 13.91 -2.93 6.28
N PHE A 125 13.18 -1.90 6.69
CA PHE A 125 13.74 -0.73 7.36
C PHE A 125 13.72 -0.82 8.90
N ARG A 126 13.13 -1.87 9.50
CA ARG A 126 12.95 -1.96 10.97
C ARG A 126 14.22 -1.90 11.78
N GLU A 127 15.30 -2.49 11.26
CA GLU A 127 16.60 -2.55 11.92
C GLU A 127 17.40 -1.25 11.82
N ARG A 128 16.93 -0.27 11.05
CA ARG A 128 17.62 1.02 10.93
C ARG A 128 17.36 1.87 12.18
N PRO A 129 18.37 2.55 12.74
CA PRO A 129 18.20 3.39 13.92
C PRO A 129 17.19 4.52 13.69
N GLU A 130 17.08 5.03 12.46
CA GLU A 130 16.13 6.09 12.09
C GLU A 130 14.67 5.64 12.14
N PHE A 131 14.42 4.33 12.03
CA PHE A 131 13.07 3.77 11.93
C PHE A 131 12.26 3.97 13.21
N VAL A 132 12.92 4.13 14.35
CA VAL A 132 12.24 4.49 15.61
C VAL A 132 11.38 5.74 15.46
N VAL A 133 11.82 6.73 14.66
CA VAL A 133 11.07 7.95 14.40
C VAL A 133 9.81 7.65 13.59
N VAL A 134 9.88 6.73 12.62
CA VAL A 134 8.72 6.29 11.82
C VAL A 134 7.69 5.61 12.69
N ARG A 135 8.13 4.68 13.55
CA ARG A 135 7.26 3.94 14.49
C ARG A 135 6.52 4.89 15.43
N MET A 136 7.25 5.82 16.06
CA MET A 136 6.66 6.76 17.00
C MET A 136 5.74 7.78 16.32
N TYR A 137 6.12 8.28 15.13
CA TYR A 137 5.40 9.35 14.46
C TYR A 137 4.18 8.87 13.64
N TYR A 138 4.37 7.85 12.79
CA TYR A 138 3.34 7.37 11.87
C TYR A 138 2.48 6.25 12.47
N PHE A 139 3.09 5.31 13.20
CA PHE A 139 2.38 4.14 13.75
C PHE A 139 1.85 4.39 15.16
N ASN A 140 2.29 5.50 15.79
CA ASN A 140 1.95 5.84 17.17
C ASN A 140 2.37 4.73 18.15
N GLU A 141 3.51 4.10 17.89
CA GLU A 141 4.08 3.07 18.77
C GLU A 141 5.03 3.69 19.80
N ASN A 142 5.32 2.97 20.87
CA ASN A 142 6.33 3.32 21.86
C ASN A 142 7.73 2.92 21.38
N LEU A 143 8.77 3.36 22.10
CA LEU A 143 10.18 3.04 21.77
C LEU A 143 10.43 1.53 21.61
N ASP A 144 9.80 0.71 22.45
CA ASP A 144 10.01 -0.74 22.54
C ASP A 144 9.38 -1.59 21.43
N GLY A 145 8.40 -1.06 20.68
CA GLY A 145 7.60 -1.91 19.78
C GLY A 145 6.11 -1.80 20.03
N SER A 146 5.73 -1.48 21.25
CA SER A 146 4.36 -1.65 21.72
C SER A 146 3.44 -0.57 21.16
N GLN A 147 2.19 -0.96 20.86
CA GLN A 147 1.17 0.00 20.47
C GLN A 147 0.88 0.93 21.64
N ARG A 148 0.89 2.24 21.40
CA ARG A 148 0.50 3.21 22.42
C ARG A 148 -1.00 3.14 22.65
N GLU A 149 -1.41 3.45 23.88
CA GLU A 149 -2.82 3.48 24.27
C GLU A 149 -3.64 4.40 23.34
N GLU A 150 -4.78 3.87 22.89
CA GLU A 150 -5.59 4.42 21.80
C GLU A 150 -6.16 5.82 22.10
N TYR A 151 -6.44 6.11 23.37
CA TYR A 151 -6.97 7.39 23.82
C TYR A 151 -5.92 8.52 23.85
N LYS A 152 -4.63 8.20 23.73
CA LYS A 152 -3.58 9.21 23.77
C LYS A 152 -3.38 9.84 22.39
N GLN A 153 -3.45 11.17 22.33
CA GLN A 153 -3.18 11.95 21.12
C GLN A 153 -1.80 11.61 20.53
N ARG A 154 -1.67 11.69 19.21
CA ARG A 154 -0.39 11.44 18.53
C ARG A 154 0.69 12.38 19.06
N ARG A 155 1.90 11.84 19.20
CA ARG A 155 3.01 12.59 19.79
C ARG A 155 3.39 13.80 18.94
N THR A 156 3.74 14.89 19.62
CA THR A 156 4.42 16.02 18.99
C THR A 156 5.88 15.67 18.69
N TRP A 157 6.55 16.50 17.89
CA TRP A 157 7.97 16.29 17.62
C TRP A 157 8.81 16.44 18.89
N GLU A 158 8.40 17.35 19.76
CA GLU A 158 9.03 17.64 21.03
C GLU A 158 8.98 16.41 21.94
N GLU A 159 7.81 15.79 22.11
CA GLU A 159 7.62 14.57 22.90
C GLU A 159 8.42 13.39 22.34
N ILE A 160 8.41 13.19 21.01
CA ILE A 160 9.20 12.12 20.36
C ILE A 160 10.69 12.33 20.66
N THR A 161 11.18 13.56 20.53
CA THR A 161 12.60 13.83 20.77
C THR A 161 12.99 13.78 22.24
N GLU A 162 12.09 14.14 23.15
CA GLU A 162 12.34 13.99 24.58
C GLU A 162 12.48 12.52 24.97
N GLU A 163 11.56 11.66 24.51
CA GLU A 163 11.62 10.21 24.73
C GLU A 163 12.90 9.60 24.13
N LEU A 164 13.25 9.97 22.89
CA LEU A 164 14.46 9.49 22.22
C LEU A 164 15.75 10.01 22.86
N SER A 165 15.73 11.22 23.42
CA SER A 165 16.88 11.82 24.11
C SER A 165 17.14 11.13 25.44
N LYS A 166 16.07 10.84 26.21
CA LYS A 166 16.15 10.05 27.45
C LYS A 166 16.70 8.64 27.20
N ALA A 167 16.37 8.05 26.06
CA ALA A 167 16.89 6.75 25.64
C ALA A 167 18.32 6.81 25.03
N GLY A 168 18.92 8.00 24.90
CA GLY A 168 20.25 8.18 24.33
C GLY A 168 20.34 7.98 22.81
N VAL A 169 19.20 7.94 22.11
CA VAL A 169 19.14 7.68 20.65
C VAL A 169 19.37 8.97 19.85
N LEU A 170 18.70 10.06 20.24
CA LEU A 170 18.70 11.29 19.48
C LEU A 170 18.31 12.50 20.35
N GLN A 171 19.03 13.61 20.22
CA GLN A 171 18.91 14.74 21.14
C GLN A 171 18.07 15.92 20.64
N ASN A 172 17.85 16.07 19.32
CA ASN A 172 17.26 17.30 18.79
C ASN A 172 16.19 17.06 17.71
N VAL A 173 15.17 17.93 17.70
CA VAL A 173 14.02 17.87 16.76
C VAL A 173 14.47 17.91 15.29
N LYS A 174 15.52 18.67 14.98
CA LYS A 174 16.01 18.81 13.60
C LYS A 174 16.52 17.47 13.05
N THR A 175 17.26 16.71 13.83
CA THR A 175 17.75 15.37 13.48
C THR A 175 16.57 14.41 13.35
N ALA A 176 15.58 14.45 14.25
CA ALA A 176 14.41 13.57 14.15
C ALA A 176 13.64 13.82 12.84
N ARG A 177 13.40 15.09 12.50
CA ARG A 177 12.76 15.47 11.23
C ARG A 177 13.59 15.06 10.03
N LYS A 178 14.92 15.21 10.10
CA LYS A 178 15.85 14.78 9.04
C LYS A 178 15.78 13.26 8.84
N TRP A 179 15.89 12.48 9.91
CA TRP A 179 15.76 11.02 9.90
C TRP A 179 14.43 10.58 9.29
N ARG A 180 13.32 11.19 9.71
CA ARG A 180 12.00 10.95 9.10
C ARG A 180 12.00 11.24 7.61
N SER A 181 12.55 12.36 7.16
CA SER A 181 12.56 12.70 5.74
C SER A 181 13.44 11.75 4.92
N GLN A 182 14.61 11.37 5.45
CA GLN A 182 15.53 10.45 4.77
C GLN A 182 14.91 9.06 4.62
N ILE A 183 14.39 8.49 5.71
CA ILE A 183 13.84 7.14 5.67
C ILE A 183 12.57 7.05 4.82
N VAL A 184 11.71 8.08 4.84
CA VAL A 184 10.51 8.13 3.98
C VAL A 184 10.88 8.28 2.51
N ALA A 185 11.93 9.05 2.20
CA ALA A 185 12.45 9.16 0.84
C ALA A 185 12.99 7.81 0.34
N ASP A 186 13.81 7.12 1.14
CA ASP A 186 14.33 5.80 0.81
C ASP A 186 13.20 4.77 0.61
N MET A 187 12.20 4.76 1.50
CA MET A 187 11.03 3.89 1.37
C MET A 187 10.22 4.21 0.11
N ALA A 188 10.09 5.48 -0.26
CA ALA A 188 9.41 5.88 -1.50
C ALA A 188 10.15 5.35 -2.74
N VAL A 189 11.48 5.32 -2.72
CA VAL A 189 12.27 4.70 -3.79
C VAL A 189 12.03 3.19 -3.85
N CYS A 190 11.95 2.51 -2.70
CA CYS A 190 11.63 1.09 -2.67
C CYS A 190 10.21 0.78 -3.17
N MET A 191 9.23 1.64 -2.87
CA MET A 191 7.82 1.44 -3.25
C MET A 191 7.53 1.82 -4.70
N PHE A 192 8.12 2.91 -5.18
CA PHE A 192 7.75 3.53 -6.46
C PHE A 192 8.88 3.51 -7.50
N GLY A 193 10.08 3.06 -7.13
CA GLY A 193 11.21 2.90 -8.04
C GLY A 193 11.87 4.19 -8.50
N ALA A 194 12.43 4.17 -9.71
CA ALA A 194 13.22 5.27 -10.29
C ALA A 194 12.51 6.64 -10.32
N PRO A 195 11.18 6.75 -10.60
CA PRO A 195 10.47 8.02 -10.53
C PRO A 195 10.58 8.72 -9.18
N ALA A 196 10.57 7.98 -8.07
CA ALA A 196 10.76 8.55 -6.74
C ALA A 196 12.20 9.04 -6.52
N ALA A 197 13.20 8.29 -7.00
CA ALA A 197 14.62 8.65 -6.83
C ALA A 197 14.95 10.02 -7.43
N LEU A 198 14.40 10.33 -8.62
CA LEU A 198 14.59 11.62 -9.27
C LEU A 198 14.04 12.80 -8.46
N THR A 199 12.93 12.61 -7.74
CA THR A 199 12.35 13.62 -6.85
C THR A 199 13.11 13.81 -5.54
N THR A 200 13.90 12.82 -5.12
CA THR A 200 14.75 12.94 -3.93
C THR A 200 16.02 13.75 -4.22
N GLN A 201 16.55 13.62 -5.44
CA GLN A 201 17.78 14.30 -5.88
C GLN A 201 17.60 15.81 -6.06
N THR A 202 16.40 16.27 -6.41
CA THR A 202 16.06 17.70 -6.51
C THR A 202 15.84 18.39 -5.16
N ARG A 203 15.76 17.64 -4.04
CA ARG A 203 15.48 18.15 -2.70
C ARG A 203 16.69 18.29 -1.77
N GLY A 204 17.89 17.91 -2.22
CA GLY A 204 19.13 18.25 -1.53
C GLY A 204 19.85 19.33 -2.33
N TRP A 205 19.94 20.56 -1.85
CA TRP A 205 21.00 21.11 -0.99
C TRP A 205 20.42 22.28 -0.17
#